data_AF-A0A392SU32-F1
#
_entry.id   AF-A0A392SU32-F1
#
_cell.length_a   1.000
_cell.length_b   1.000
_cell.length_c   1.000
_cell.angle_alpha   90.00
_cell.angle_beta   90.00
_cell.angle_gamma   90.00
#
_symmetry.space_group_name_H-M   'P 1'
#
loop_
_entity.id
_entity.type
_entity.pdbx_description
1 polymer ?
#
loop_
_entity_poly.entity_id
_entity_poly.type
_entity_poly.pdbx_seq_one_letter_code
_entity_poly.pdbx_strand_id
1 'polypeptide(L)' 'VPLSLKLRAPVKIKVGSVKTWKIRVKVDCDVTVDQLTAQAKIVNKDCNYGLDLWL' A
#
# COMPACT_ATOMS: atom_id res chain seq x y z
N VAL A 1 -13.01 -1.19 -15.35
CA VAL A 1 -12.54 0.17 -15.01
C VAL A 1 -11.33 0.08 -14.09
N PRO A 2 -10.21 0.73 -14.42
CA PRO A 2 -9.04 0.77 -13.54
C PRO A 2 -9.21 1.80 -12.41
N LEU A 3 -8.78 1.45 -11.21
CA LEU A 3 -8.78 2.25 -9.99
C LEU A 3 -7.40 2.17 -9.35
N SER A 4 -6.76 3.31 -9.11
CA SER A 4 -5.45 3.35 -8.44
C SER A 4 -5.61 3.78 -6.97
N LEU A 5 -5.17 2.92 -6.05
CA LEU A 5 -5.18 3.16 -4.61
C LEU A 5 -3.75 3.40 -4.14
N LYS A 6 -3.47 4.59 -3.58
CA LYS A 6 -2.14 4.97 -3.09
C LYS A 6 -2.19 5.26 -1.60
N LEU A 7 -1.63 4.37 -0.79
CA LEU A 7 -1.55 4.49 0.66
C LEU A 7 -0.10 4.76 1.08
N ARG A 8 0.11 5.81 1.89
CA ARG A 8 1.42 6.11 2.48
C ARG A 8 1.24 6.22 3.99
N ALA A 9 1.88 5.34 4.75
CA ALA A 9 1.73 5.28 6.19
C ALA A 9 3.11 5.22 6.89
N PRO A 10 3.42 6.14 7.81
CA PRO A 10 4.60 6.04 8.64
C PRO A 10 4.40 4.99 9.75
N VAL A 11 5.30 4.02 9.84
CA VAL A 11 5.31 2.98 10.88
C VAL A 11 6.58 3.07 11.71
N LYS A 12 6.45 2.79 13.01
CA LYS A 12 7.60 2.63 13.91
C LYS A 12 7.83 1.14 14.09
N ILE A 13 8.94 0.63 13.58
CA ILE A 13 9.35 -0.75 13.82
C ILE A 13 10.32 -0.76 14.99
N LYS A 14 10.25 -1.78 15.85
CA LYS A 14 11.30 -2.06 16.82
C LYS A 14 11.89 -3.42 16.45
N VAL A 15 13.16 -3.44 16.05
CA VAL A 15 13.88 -4.68 15.76
C VAL A 15 14.77 -4.98 16.97
N GLY A 16 14.33 -5.92 17.82
CA GLY A 16 15.01 -6.24 19.07
C GLY A 16 14.95 -5.09 20.10
N SER A 17 16.06 -4.88 20.82
CA SER A 17 16.20 -3.81 21.83
C SER A 17 16.54 -2.43 21.25
N VAL A 18 16.82 -2.35 19.95
CA VAL A 18 17.14 -1.11 19.25
C VAL A 18 15.85 -0.50 18.70
N LYS A 19 15.52 0.73 19.11
CA LYS A 19 14.43 1.50 18.48
C LYS A 19 14.80 1.71 17.02
N THR A 20 14.17 0.99 16.11
CA THR A 20 14.35 1.20 14.67
C THR A 20 13.61 2.49 14.26
N TRP A 21 14.12 3.15 13.23
CA TRP A 21 13.66 4.44 12.74
C TRP A 21 12.20 4.42 12.26
N LYS A 22 11.58 5.59 12.07
CA LYS A 22 10.25 5.71 11.44
C LYS A 22 10.40 5.37 9.95
N ILE A 23 9.84 4.25 9.52
CA ILE A 23 9.85 3.84 8.11
C ILE A 23 8.54 4.31 7.47
N ARG A 24 8.60 4.84 6.25
CA ARG A 24 7.39 5.15 5.49
C ARG A 24 7.06 3.99 4.57
N VAL A 25 5.97 3.30 4.85
CA VAL A 25 5.42 2.27 3.95
C VAL A 25 4.63 2.97 2.86
N LYS A 26 4.92 2.63 1.61
CA LYS A 26 4.17 3.02 0.42
C LYS A 26 3.49 1.78 -0.12
N VAL A 27 2.18 1.86 -0.37
CA VAL A 27 1.42 0.81 -1.03
C VAL A 27 0.69 1.48 -2.19
N ASP A 28 1.04 1.11 -3.40
CA ASP A 28 0.38 1.57 -4.61
C ASP A 28 -0.28 0.35 -5.24
N CYS A 29 -1.61 0.29 -5.27
CA CYS A 29 -2.36 -0.81 -5.86
C CYS A 29 -3.19 -0.33 -7.05
N ASP A 30 -3.03 -0.99 -8.18
CA ASP A 30 -3.90 -0.84 -9.34
C ASP A 30 -4.93 -1.97 -9.35
N VAL A 31 -6.18 -1.60 -9.10
CA VAL A 31 -7.32 -2.51 -9.02
C VAL A 31 -8.18 -2.30 -10.25
N THR A 32 -8.41 -3.37 -11.01
CA THR A 32 -9.37 -3.33 -12.12
C THR A 32 -10.67 -3.98 -11.66
N VAL A 33 -11.74 -3.21 -11.68
CA VAL A 33 -13.10 -3.70 -11.42
C VAL A 33 -13.86 -3.91 -12.72
N ASP A 34 -14.86 -4.79 -12.69
CA ASP A 34 -15.78 -5.01 -13.82
C ASP A 34 -16.67 -3.78 -14.05
N GLN A 35 -17.12 -3.14 -12.98
CA GLN A 35 -18.05 -2.00 -13.00
C GLN A 35 -17.81 -1.03 -11.83
N LEU A 36 -18.25 0.22 -11.94
CA LEU A 36 -18.17 1.24 -10.87
C LEU A 36 -19.47 1.30 -10.07
N THR A 37 -19.83 0.22 -9.40
CA THR A 37 -20.99 0.16 -8.50
C THR A 37 -20.55 -0.34 -7.13
N ALA A 38 -21.39 -0.14 -6.10
CA ALA A 38 -21.09 -0.65 -4.76
C ALA A 38 -20.89 -2.18 -4.72
N GLN A 39 -21.37 -2.89 -5.75
CA GLN A 39 -21.31 -4.35 -5.87
C GLN A 39 -20.25 -4.81 -6.87
N ALA A 40 -19.25 -3.96 -7.16
CA ALA A 40 -18.18 -4.25 -8.09
C ALA A 40 -17.36 -5.48 -7.71
N LYS A 41 -17.00 -6.29 -8.70
CA LYS A 41 -16.08 -7.41 -8.56
C LYS A 41 -14.68 -6.97 -8.99
N ILE A 42 -13.70 -7.34 -8.18
CA ILE A 42 -12.29 -7.12 -8.51
C ILE A 42 -11.88 -8.22 -9.51
N VAL A 43 -11.55 -7.80 -10.73
CA VAL A 43 -11.15 -8.70 -11.83
C VAL A 43 -9.63 -8.82 -11.88
N ASN A 44 -8.91 -7.74 -11.54
CA ASN A 44 -7.47 -7.76 -11.42
C ASN A 44 -7.02 -6.88 -10.26
N LYS A 45 -5.93 -7.28 -9.61
CA LYS A 45 -5.31 -6.52 -8.51
C LYS A 45 -3.80 -6.66 -8.62
N ASP A 46 -3.15 -5.56 -8.91
CA ASP A 46 -1.71 -5.42 -8.80
C ASP A 46 -1.40 -4.50 -7.62
N CYS A 47 -0.43 -4.87 -6.77
CA CYS A 47 -0.05 -4.07 -5.61
C CYS A 47 1.47 -4.03 -5.48
N ASN A 48 2.01 -2.82 -5.51
CA ASN A 48 3.40 -2.53 -5.25
C ASN A 48 3.59 -2.04 -3.82
N TYR A 49 4.49 -2.69 -3.10
CA TYR A 49 4.82 -2.38 -1.71
C TYR A 49 6.24 -1.83 -1.66
N GLY A 50 6.38 -0.57 -1.29
CA GLY A 50 7.65 0.11 -1.12
C GLY A 50 7.92 0.45 0.33
N LEU A 51 9.18 0.35 0.73
CA LEU A 51 9.66 0.92 1.99
C LEU A 51 10.56 2.11 1.65
N ASP A 52 10.17 3.27 2.14
CA ASP A 52 11.00 4.46 2.11
C ASP A 52 11.79 4.53 3.42
N LEU A 53 13.02 4.01 3.33
CA LEU A 53 14.03 4.02 4.38
C LEU A 53 14.90 5.27 4.22
N TRP A 54 14.30 6.46 4.19
CA TRP A 54 15.10 7.68 4.28
C TRP A 54 15.70 7.75 5.69
N LEU A 55 16.99 7.40 5.79
CA LEU A 55 17.86 7.68 6.94
C LEU A 55 17.91 9.19 7.21
#